data_AF-A0A9Q3J2S3-F1
#
_entry.id   AF-A0A9Q3J2S3-F1
#
_cell.length_a   1.000
_cell.length_b   1.000
_cell.length_c   1.000
_cell.angle_alpha   90.00
_cell.angle_beta   90.00
_cell.angle_gamma   90.00
#
_symmetry.space_group_name_H-M   'P 1'
#
loop_
_entity.id
_entity.type
_entity.pdbx_description
1 polymer ?
#
loop_
_entity_poly.entity_id
_entity_poly.type
_entity_poly.pdbx_seq_one_letter_code
_entity_poly.pdbx_strand_id
1 'polypeptide(L)'
;MRQKTNSQLKLEIKEELIELSSQCKDAFDSDNGPLGETKGHEVDINFNVERLSFQLLRGPYYPYSPGYREELGTVINELIKLRVLTKV
;
A
#
# COMPACT_ATOMS: atom_id res chain seq x y z
N MET A 1 10.30 11.50 -11.60
CA MET A 1 11.17 10.31 -11.66
C MET A 1 11.66 10.12 -13.09
N ARG A 2 12.97 10.06 -13.35
CA ARG A 2 13.48 9.65 -14.67
C ARG A 2 13.38 8.12 -14.76
N GLN A 3 12.46 7.62 -15.57
CA GLN A 3 12.26 6.18 -15.75
C GLN A 3 13.50 5.59 -16.44
N LYS A 4 14.08 4.54 -15.84
CA LYS A 4 15.10 3.70 -16.50
C LYS A 4 14.42 2.91 -17.61
N THR A 5 14.44 3.42 -18.84
CA THR A 5 13.97 2.67 -20.01
C THR A 5 14.94 1.55 -20.34
N ASN A 6 14.41 0.35 -20.56
CA ASN A 6 15.20 -0.82 -20.96
C ASN A 6 15.87 -0.56 -22.33
N SER A 7 17.19 -0.70 -22.39
CA SER A 7 18.00 -0.41 -23.57
C SER A 7 17.85 -1.45 -24.69
N GLN A 8 17.25 -2.61 -24.39
CA GLN A 8 17.09 -3.72 -25.34
C GLN A 8 15.82 -3.64 -26.21
N LEU A 9 14.87 -2.75 -25.86
CA LEU A 9 13.63 -2.60 -26.60
C LEU A 9 13.80 -1.68 -27.82
N LYS A 10 13.26 -2.11 -28.96
CA LYS A 10 13.16 -1.29 -30.19
C LYS A 10 12.34 -0.02 -29.92
N LEU A 11 12.63 1.05 -30.66
CA LEU A 11 12.02 2.37 -30.46
C LEU A 11 10.49 2.32 -30.66
N GLU A 12 10.04 1.66 -31.72
CA GLU A 12 8.61 1.50 -32.08
C GLU A 12 7.79 0.85 -30.94
N ILE A 13 8.31 -0.23 -30.37
CA ILE A 13 7.65 -0.94 -29.25
C ILE A 13 7.57 -0.06 -28.00
N LYS A 14 8.55 0.82 -27.77
CA LYS A 14 8.51 1.75 -26.64
C LYS A 14 7.40 2.77 -26.82
N GLU A 15 7.25 3.31 -28.03
CA GLU A 15 6.19 4.27 -28.34
C GLU A 15 4.81 3.63 -28.17
N GLU A 16 4.62 2.41 -28.68
CA GLU A 16 3.39 1.63 -28.47
C GLU A 16 3.10 1.36 -26.99
N LEU A 17 4.11 0.99 -26.20
CA LEU A 17 3.94 0.75 -24.75
C LEU A 17 3.57 2.02 -23.99
N ILE A 18 4.19 3.15 -24.34
CA ILE A 18 3.86 4.46 -23.75
C ILE A 18 2.41 4.82 -24.10
N GLU A 19 2.00 4.61 -25.35
CA GLU A 19 0.64 4.89 -25.79
C GLU A 19 -0.38 3.99 -25.07
N LEU A 20 -0.11 2.69 -25.00
CA LEU A 20 -0.99 1.71 -24.34
C LEU A 20 -1.08 1.95 -22.83
N SER A 21 0.04 2.26 -22.16
CA SER A 21 0.00 2.65 -20.74
C SER A 21 -0.78 3.95 -20.52
N SER A 22 -0.76 4.86 -21.48
CA SER A 22 -1.56 6.09 -21.43
C SER A 22 -3.06 5.85 -21.69
N GLN A 23 -3.40 4.87 -22.53
CA GLN A 23 -4.80 4.47 -22.77
C GLN A 23 -5.39 3.71 -21.57
N CYS A 24 -4.58 2.88 -20.90
CA CYS A 24 -5.01 2.04 -19.78
C CYS A 24 -4.61 2.60 -18.41
N LYS A 25 -4.55 3.92 -18.24
CA LYS A 25 -4.07 4.57 -17.00
C LYS A 25 -4.74 4.06 -15.73
N ASP A 26 -6.03 3.77 -15.80
CA ASP A 26 -6.83 3.32 -14.65
C ASP A 26 -6.62 1.84 -14.30
N ALA A 27 -5.97 1.07 -15.18
CA ALA A 27 -5.63 -0.33 -14.91
C ALA A 27 -4.29 -0.49 -14.16
N PHE A 28 -3.52 0.59 -14.04
CA PHE A 28 -2.23 0.59 -13.34
C PHE A 28 -2.35 1.25 -11.97
N ASP A 29 -1.57 0.72 -11.03
CA ASP A 29 -1.43 1.30 -9.71
C ASP A 29 -0.81 2.70 -9.81
N SER A 30 -1.38 3.68 -9.12
CA SER A 30 -0.89 5.05 -9.10
C SER A 30 -0.93 5.63 -7.69
N ASP A 31 -0.12 6.66 -7.43
CA ASP A 31 -0.11 7.36 -6.14
C ASP A 31 -1.50 7.90 -5.71
N ASN A 32 -2.40 8.11 -6.67
CA ASN A 32 -3.76 8.62 -6.46
C ASN A 32 -4.84 7.51 -6.42
N GLY A 33 -4.46 6.27 -6.73
CA GLY A 33 -5.34 5.11 -6.83
C GLY A 33 -4.55 3.84 -6.55
N PRO A 34 -4.17 3.60 -5.28
CA PRO A 34 -3.37 2.45 -4.90
C PRO A 34 -4.10 1.14 -5.24
N LEU A 35 -3.34 0.10 -5.55
CA LEU A 35 -3.88 -1.25 -5.75
C LEU A 35 -4.76 -1.65 -4.55
N GLY A 36 -6.04 -1.95 -4.83
CA GLY A 36 -7.00 -2.33 -3.80
C GLY A 36 -7.91 -1.21 -3.29
N GLU A 37 -7.87 0.01 -3.84
CA GLU A 37 -8.92 1.03 -3.64
C GLU A 37 -10.23 0.66 -4.38
N THR A 38 -10.67 -0.59 -4.26
CA THR A 38 -11.91 -1.08 -4.87
C THR A 38 -13.07 -0.79 -3.94
N LYS A 39 -13.81 0.28 -4.25
CA LYS A 39 -15.01 0.69 -3.52
C LYS A 39 -16.03 -0.47 -3.48
N GLY A 40 -16.52 -0.81 -2.29
CA GLY A 40 -17.56 -1.83 -2.09
C GLY A 40 -17.08 -3.20 -1.61
N HIS A 41 -15.77 -3.42 -1.44
CA HIS A 41 -15.22 -4.63 -0.79
C HIS A 41 -14.88 -4.38 0.70
N GLU A 42 -15.76 -3.68 1.40
CA GLU A 42 -15.62 -3.52 2.85
C GLU A 42 -15.89 -4.87 3.53
N VAL A 43 -14.93 -5.32 4.35
CA VAL A 43 -15.05 -6.57 5.09
C VAL A 43 -15.55 -6.25 6.49
N ASP A 44 -16.77 -6.67 6.80
CA ASP A 44 -17.30 -6.61 8.16
C ASP A 44 -16.80 -7.81 8.97
N ILE A 45 -15.87 -7.55 9.89
CA ILE A 45 -15.28 -8.58 10.76
C ILE A 45 -16.12 -8.69 12.03
N ASN A 46 -17.12 -9.56 11.98
CA ASN A 46 -17.95 -9.90 13.14
C ASN A 46 -17.24 -10.96 14.00
N PHE A 47 -16.80 -10.57 15.19
CA PHE A 47 -16.22 -11.50 16.15
C PHE A 47 -17.33 -12.29 16.86
N ASN A 48 -17.43 -13.60 16.58
CA ASN A 48 -18.33 -14.55 17.27
C ASN A 48 -17.85 -14.94 18.68
N VAL A 49 -17.24 -14.02 19.41
CA VAL A 49 -16.87 -14.23 20.81
C VAL A 49 -17.85 -13.41 21.64
N GLU A 50 -18.75 -14.11 22.33
CA GLU A 50 -19.37 -13.58 23.54
C GLU A 50 -18.28 -12.85 24.31
N ARG A 51 -18.53 -11.57 24.62
CA ARG A 51 -17.54 -10.64 25.16
C ARG A 51 -17.06 -11.14 26.52
N LEU A 52 -16.12 -12.08 26.53
CA LEU A 52 -15.45 -12.50 27.75
C LEU A 52 -14.76 -11.25 28.27
N SER A 53 -15.06 -10.87 29.51
CA SER A 53 -14.63 -9.65 30.20
C SER A 53 -13.13 -9.64 30.50
N PHE A 54 -12.30 -10.17 29.60
CA PHE A 54 -10.86 -10.13 29.72
C PHE A 54 -10.38 -8.85 29.05
N GLN A 55 -9.84 -7.96 29.87
CA GLN A 55 -9.06 -6.81 29.40
C GLN A 55 -8.08 -7.31 28.33
N LEU A 56 -8.09 -6.70 27.14
CA LEU A 56 -7.10 -6.98 26.11
C LEU A 56 -5.72 -6.98 26.77
N LEU A 57 -5.06 -8.13 26.79
CA LEU A 57 -3.66 -8.26 27.23
C LEU A 57 -2.78 -7.55 26.20
N ARG A 58 -2.84 -6.22 26.16
CA ARG A 58 -1.87 -5.41 25.42
C ARG A 58 -0.59 -5.43 26.25
N GLY A 59 0.23 -6.44 26.02
CA GLY A 59 1.62 -6.39 26.46
C GLY A 59 2.29 -5.14 25.88
N PRO A 60 3.30 -4.58 26.55
CA PRO A 60 4.10 -3.51 25.95
C PRO A 60 4.68 -4.03 24.63
N TYR A 61 4.68 -3.19 23.61
CA TYR A 61 5.35 -3.50 22.36
C TYR A 61 6.82 -3.84 22.66
N TYR A 62 7.30 -4.96 22.11
CA TYR A 62 8.69 -5.34 22.27
C TYR A 62 9.59 -4.23 21.68
N PRO A 63 10.66 -3.82 22.38
CA PRO A 63 11.51 -2.74 21.89
C PRO A 63 12.24 -3.18 20.62
N TYR A 64 11.94 -2.49 19.51
CA TYR A 64 12.68 -2.64 18.26
C TYR A 64 14.02 -1.90 18.31
N SER A 65 14.98 -2.33 17.49
CA SER A 65 16.27 -1.65 17.32
C SER A 65 16.09 -0.26 16.68
N PRO A 66 17.00 0.72 16.94
CA PRO A 66 16.86 2.07 16.42
C PRO A 66 16.74 2.14 14.89
N GLY A 67 17.62 1.45 14.15
CA GLY A 67 17.57 1.43 12.68
C GLY A 67 16.27 0.83 12.14
N TYR A 68 15.76 -0.22 12.79
CA TYR A 68 14.48 -0.81 12.40
C TYR A 68 13.30 0.15 12.66
N ARG A 69 13.35 0.97 13.70
CA ARG A 69 12.30 1.97 13.97
C ARG A 69 12.27 3.06 12.89
N GLU A 70 13.42 3.47 12.40
CA GLU A 70 13.51 4.49 11.34
C GLU A 70 12.95 3.96 10.02
N GLU A 71 13.36 2.76 9.60
CA GLU A 71 12.84 2.09 8.40
C GLU A 71 11.34 1.78 8.52
N LEU A 72 10.89 1.29 9.67
CA LEU A 72 9.47 1.05 9.89
C LEU A 72 8.68 2.36 9.88
N GLY A 73 9.27 3.44 10.40
CA GLY A 73 8.67 4.77 10.40
C GLY A 73 8.42 5.31 9.00
N THR A 74 9.34 5.10 8.05
CA THR A 74 9.12 5.52 6.65
C THR A 74 7.97 4.76 6.02
N VAL A 75 7.93 3.43 6.18
CA VAL A 75 6.86 2.56 5.65
C VAL A 75 5.51 2.91 6.27
N ILE A 76 5.44 3.11 7.60
CA ILE A 76 4.19 3.51 8.27
C ILE A 76 3.69 4.85 7.72
N ASN A 77 4.57 5.83 7.53
CA ASN A 77 4.19 7.13 6.99
C ASN A 77 3.65 7.03 5.55
N GLU A 78 4.20 6.14 4.73
CA GLU A 78 3.67 5.86 3.38
C GLU A 78 2.27 5.24 3.45
N LEU A 79 2.06 4.24 4.30
CA LEU A 79 0.75 3.61 4.49
C LEU A 79 -0.32 4.58 5.02
N ILE A 80 0.07 5.55 5.85
CA ILE A 80 -0.84 6.63 6.30
C ILE A 80 -1.22 7.54 5.13
N LYS A 81 -0.25 7.93 4.28
CA LYS A 81 -0.52 8.76 3.10
C LYS A 81 -1.47 8.06 2.12
N LEU A 82 -1.29 6.75 1.94
CA LEU A 82 -2.18 5.89 1.13
C LEU A 82 -3.53 5.60 1.81
N ARG A 83 -3.79 6.15 3.00
CA ARG A 83 -5.02 5.93 3.80
C ARG A 83 -5.30 4.47 4.15
N VAL A 84 -4.29 3.60 4.06
CA VAL A 84 -4.37 2.21 4.49
C VAL A 84 -4.38 2.13 6.02
N LEU A 85 -3.59 2.96 6.68
CA LEU A 85 -3.54 3.08 8.14
C LEU A 85 -4.15 4.41 8.59
N THR A 86 -5.01 4.34 9.60
CA THR A 86 -5.61 5.52 10.25
C THR A 86 -5.34 5.47 11.74
N LYS A 87 -5.15 6.64 12.36
CA LYS A 87 -5.05 6.77 13.81
C LYS A 87 -6.44 6.55 14.43
N VAL A 88 -6.55 5.57 15.30
CA VAL A 88 -7.76 5.25 16.10
C VAL A 88 -7.60 5.77 17.52
#